data_AF-A0AAD4ES79-F1
#
_entry.id   AF-A0AAD4ES79-F1
#
_cell.length_a   1.000
_cell.length_b   1.000
_cell.length_c   1.000
_cell.angle_alpha   90.00
_cell.angle_beta   90.00
_cell.angle_gamma   90.00
#
_symmetry.space_group_name_H-M   'P 1'
#
loop_
_entity.id
_entity.type
_entity.pdbx_description
1 polymer ?
#
loop_
_entity_poly.entity_id
_entity_poly.type
_entity_poly.pdbx_seq_one_letter_code
_entity_poly.pdbx_strand_id
1 'polypeptide(L)'
;MGVTTVLRGLRVQVAALDRFLQENGLMPTFGDPPFYDEVDPASKLIRAKLGDDNDDSKTRLFIPFRKGRKPSDFAYIAYDWITVFAQRHLDLAEELLDRPPPGFAELRCEIMRFADDGEPGQQKVEDLSALFVIVTDDAYFPFAEPYLRKVSHWTDGSEELKRGHSD
;
A
#
# COMPACT_ATOMS: atom_id res chain seq x y z
N MET A 1 19.21 1.56 2.10
CA MET A 1 18.89 1.22 3.51
C MET A 1 17.63 0.36 3.51
N GLY A 2 17.25 -0.21 4.66
CA GLY A 2 15.96 -0.91 4.76
C GLY A 2 14.83 0.11 4.87
N VAL A 3 13.79 -0.04 4.06
CA VAL A 3 12.59 0.78 4.05
C VAL A 3 11.45 -0.05 4.63
N THR A 4 10.76 0.48 5.63
CA THR A 4 9.57 -0.17 6.19
C THR A 4 8.34 0.50 5.64
N THR A 5 7.45 -0.25 5.02
CA THR A 5 6.18 0.26 4.49
C THR A 5 5.04 -0.44 5.21
N VAL A 6 4.13 0.36 5.76
CA VAL A 6 2.87 -0.10 6.35
C VAL A 6 1.79 0.13 5.30
N LEU A 7 1.07 -0.92 4.92
CA LEU A 7 0.08 -0.85 3.85
C LEU A 7 -1.21 -1.56 4.22
N ARG A 8 -2.30 -1.09 3.63
CA ARG A 8 -3.60 -1.73 3.64
C ARG A 8 -3.90 -2.25 2.24
N GLY A 9 -4.24 -3.53 2.14
CA GLY A 9 -4.40 -4.11 0.81
C GLY A 9 -4.64 -5.61 0.79
N LEU A 10 -4.19 -6.20 -0.32
CA LEU A 10 -4.34 -7.60 -0.64
C LEU A 10 -2.96 -8.26 -0.77
N ARG A 11 -2.76 -9.38 -0.08
CA ARG A 11 -1.61 -10.26 -0.31
C ARG A 11 -1.98 -11.29 -1.38
N VAL A 12 -1.14 -11.40 -2.41
CA VAL A 12 -1.33 -12.34 -3.53
C VAL A 12 -0.05 -13.15 -3.75
N GLN A 13 -0.18 -14.35 -4.29
CA GLN A 13 0.99 -15.09 -4.75
C GLN A 13 1.53 -14.47 -6.03
N VAL A 14 2.86 -14.42 -6.15
CA VAL A 14 3.53 -13.91 -7.35
C VAL A 14 3.08 -14.68 -8.59
N ALA A 15 2.94 -16.00 -8.51
CA ALA A 15 2.48 -16.81 -9.65
C ALA A 15 1.07 -16.43 -10.15
N ALA A 16 0.13 -16.17 -9.23
CA ALA A 16 -1.22 -15.74 -9.58
C ALA A 16 -1.23 -14.30 -10.13
N LEU A 17 -0.44 -13.42 -9.53
CA LEU A 17 -0.24 -12.06 -10.03
C LEU A 17 0.35 -12.08 -11.44
N ASP A 18 1.37 -12.88 -11.70
CA ASP A 18 2.05 -12.95 -12.98
C ASP A 18 1.11 -13.43 -14.09
N ARG A 19 0.24 -14.42 -13.81
CA ARG A 19 -0.82 -14.84 -14.73
C ARG A 19 -1.83 -13.72 -15.00
N PHE A 20 -2.26 -13.02 -13.94
CA PHE A 20 -3.14 -11.87 -14.07
C PHE A 20 -2.52 -10.77 -14.95
N LEU A 21 -1.23 -10.46 -14.76
CA LEU A 21 -0.51 -9.48 -15.58
C LEU A 21 -0.41 -9.92 -17.03
N GLN A 22 -0.07 -11.18 -17.29
CA GLN A 22 0.01 -11.75 -18.64
C GLN A 22 -1.31 -11.67 -19.41
N GLU A 23 -2.42 -12.06 -18.78
CA GLU A 23 -3.75 -11.98 -19.41
C GLU A 23 -4.16 -10.55 -19.75
N ASN A 24 -3.62 -9.56 -19.03
CA ASN A 24 -3.83 -8.14 -19.31
C ASN A 24 -2.72 -7.53 -20.19
N GLY A 25 -1.89 -8.37 -20.85
CA GLY A 25 -0.88 -7.93 -21.82
C GLY A 25 0.38 -7.34 -21.22
N LEU A 26 0.63 -7.55 -19.92
CA LEU A 26 1.84 -7.11 -19.23
C LEU A 26 2.84 -8.26 -19.02
N MET A 27 4.10 -7.88 -18.84
CA MET A 27 5.15 -8.83 -18.48
C MET A 27 4.96 -9.30 -17.03
N PRO A 28 5.22 -10.60 -16.74
CA PRO A 28 5.31 -11.09 -15.37
C PRO A 28 6.34 -10.33 -14.56
N THR A 29 6.12 -10.27 -13.25
CA THR A 29 7.08 -9.74 -12.31
C THR A 29 8.18 -10.74 -11.98
N PHE A 30 7.90 -12.05 -12.04
CA PHE A 30 8.82 -13.12 -11.61
C PHE A 30 9.33 -12.94 -10.16
N GLY A 31 8.62 -12.16 -9.34
CA GLY A 31 9.02 -11.82 -7.98
C GLY A 31 10.05 -10.69 -7.91
N ASP A 32 10.37 -10.04 -9.03
CA ASP A 32 11.19 -8.84 -9.06
C ASP A 32 10.36 -7.61 -8.65
N PRO A 33 10.89 -6.75 -7.77
CA PRO A 33 10.19 -5.56 -7.33
C PRO A 33 10.01 -4.55 -8.48
N PRO A 34 8.86 -3.84 -8.55
CA PRO A 34 8.69 -2.76 -9.50
C PRO A 34 9.67 -1.61 -9.19
N PHE A 35 10.03 -0.84 -10.22
CA PHE A 35 10.75 0.41 -10.02
C PHE A 35 9.81 1.44 -9.39
N TYR A 36 10.24 2.03 -8.27
CA TYR A 36 9.38 2.89 -7.47
C TYR A 36 9.43 4.37 -7.84
N ASP A 37 10.24 4.72 -8.85
CA ASP A 37 10.42 6.09 -9.33
C ASP A 37 9.25 6.64 -10.13
N GLU A 38 8.64 5.78 -10.94
CA GLU A 38 7.40 6.05 -11.62
C GLU A 38 6.30 5.07 -11.17
N VAL A 39 5.05 5.37 -11.53
CA VAL A 39 3.98 4.39 -11.37
C VAL A 39 4.25 3.27 -12.37
N ASP A 40 4.64 2.10 -11.88
CA ASP A 40 4.98 0.96 -12.71
C ASP A 40 3.76 0.48 -13.52
N PRO A 41 3.97 -0.17 -14.68
CA PRO A 41 2.88 -0.61 -15.54
C PRO A 41 1.85 -1.51 -14.84
N ALA A 42 2.27 -2.35 -13.90
CA ALA A 42 1.35 -3.20 -13.15
C ALA A 42 0.49 -2.37 -12.19
N SER A 43 1.07 -1.40 -11.47
CA SER A 43 0.33 -0.44 -10.67
C SER A 43 -0.63 0.41 -11.51
N LYS A 44 -0.25 0.83 -12.72
CA LYS A 44 -1.13 1.54 -13.66
C LYS A 44 -2.34 0.68 -14.08
N LEU A 45 -2.11 -0.58 -14.43
CA LEU A 45 -3.18 -1.53 -14.74
C LEU A 45 -4.13 -1.70 -13.55
N ILE A 46 -3.57 -1.90 -12.36
CA ILE A 46 -4.35 -2.06 -11.13
C ILE A 46 -5.23 -0.82 -10.87
N ARG A 47 -4.67 0.39 -11.01
CA ARG A 47 -5.40 1.67 -10.90
C ARG A 47 -6.54 1.79 -11.91
N ALA A 48 -6.26 1.48 -13.18
CA ALA A 48 -7.25 1.50 -14.24
C ALA A 48 -8.40 0.52 -13.96
N LYS A 49 -8.12 -0.67 -13.41
CA LYS A 49 -9.13 -1.65 -13.00
C LYS A 49 -10.02 -1.17 -11.85
N LEU A 50 -9.52 -0.28 -11.01
CA LEU A 50 -10.30 0.38 -9.95
C LEU A 50 -11.08 1.61 -10.45
N GLY A 51 -10.88 2.02 -11.71
CA GLY A 51 -11.43 3.28 -12.23
C GLY A 51 -10.77 4.52 -11.62
N ASP A 52 -9.58 4.38 -11.04
CA ASP A 52 -8.82 5.45 -10.42
C ASP A 52 -7.60 5.81 -11.29
N ASP A 53 -7.85 6.55 -12.37
CA ASP A 53 -6.80 7.05 -13.27
C ASP A 53 -6.06 8.28 -12.72
N ASN A 54 -6.20 8.58 -11.42
CA ASN A 54 -5.49 9.68 -10.81
C ASN A 54 -4.02 9.33 -10.59
N ASP A 55 -3.11 10.20 -11.07
CA ASP A 55 -1.67 10.07 -10.82
C ASP A 55 -1.35 10.06 -9.31
N ASP A 56 -2.17 10.76 -8.51
CA ASP A 56 -2.08 10.82 -7.05
C ASP A 56 -2.65 9.58 -6.32
N SER A 57 -3.12 8.56 -7.05
CA SER A 57 -3.64 7.35 -6.42
C SER A 57 -2.58 6.69 -5.54
N LYS A 58 -2.96 6.36 -4.31
CA LYS A 58 -2.11 5.56 -3.42
C LYS A 58 -2.13 4.08 -3.76
N THR A 59 -2.91 3.66 -4.76
CA THR A 59 -2.94 2.26 -5.16
C THR A 59 -1.62 1.86 -5.81
N ARG A 60 -0.96 0.83 -5.28
CA ARG A 60 0.36 0.39 -5.76
C ARG A 60 0.66 -1.08 -5.49
N LEU A 61 1.43 -1.69 -6.38
CA LEU A 61 2.03 -3.00 -6.21
C LEU A 61 3.34 -2.93 -5.41
N PHE A 62 3.49 -3.83 -4.44
CA PHE A 62 4.69 -4.03 -3.66
C PHE A 62 5.13 -5.49 -3.72
N ILE A 63 6.39 -5.74 -4.06
CA ILE A 63 7.00 -7.07 -3.97
C ILE A 63 8.21 -6.95 -3.05
N PRO A 64 8.19 -7.57 -1.87
CA PRO A 64 9.29 -7.43 -0.93
C PRO A 64 10.57 -8.01 -1.49
N PHE A 65 11.59 -7.15 -1.57
CA PHE A 65 12.92 -7.53 -2.02
C PHE A 65 13.99 -7.04 -1.04
N ARG A 66 14.94 -7.91 -0.72
CA ARG A 66 16.15 -7.56 0.02
C ARG A 66 17.36 -8.26 -0.59
N LYS A 67 18.43 -7.51 -0.81
CA LYS A 67 19.67 -8.00 -1.41
C LYS A 67 20.23 -9.14 -0.55
N GLY A 68 20.58 -10.25 -1.21
CA GLY A 68 21.11 -11.44 -0.55
C GLY A 68 20.05 -12.31 0.14
N ARG A 69 18.75 -12.03 -0.06
CA ARG A 69 17.65 -12.93 0.33
C ARG A 69 16.95 -13.49 -0.91
N LYS A 70 16.31 -14.66 -0.74
CA LYS A 70 15.41 -15.22 -1.76
C LYS A 70 14.27 -14.21 -2.04
N PRO A 71 13.88 -14.00 -3.31
CA PRO A 71 12.69 -13.24 -3.65
C PRO A 71 11.45 -13.75 -2.90
N SER A 72 10.51 -12.84 -2.62
CA SER A 72 9.25 -13.18 -1.98
C SER A 72 8.36 -13.97 -2.94
N ASP A 73 7.76 -15.06 -2.47
CA ASP A 73 6.74 -15.81 -3.22
C ASP A 73 5.37 -15.06 -3.22
N PHE A 74 5.30 -13.92 -2.52
CA PHE A 74 4.12 -13.08 -2.37
C PHE A 74 4.37 -11.63 -2.77
N ALA A 75 3.35 -11.05 -3.39
CA ALA A 75 3.22 -9.64 -3.68
C ALA A 75 2.05 -9.04 -2.88
N TYR A 76 2.02 -7.71 -2.78
CA TYR A 76 1.04 -6.96 -2.03
C TYR A 76 0.49 -5.84 -2.90
N ILE A 77 -0.82 -5.80 -3.05
CA ILE A 77 -1.52 -4.73 -3.77
C ILE A 77 -2.13 -3.83 -2.70
N ALA A 78 -1.52 -2.67 -2.48
CA ALA A 78 -1.98 -1.68 -1.53
C ALA A 78 -3.02 -0.78 -2.20
N TYR A 79 -4.10 -0.44 -1.48
CA TYR A 79 -4.95 0.70 -1.83
C TYR A 79 -4.60 1.95 -1.02
N ASP A 80 -3.94 1.78 0.13
CA ASP A 80 -3.35 2.85 0.92
C ASP A 80 -2.08 2.34 1.61
N TRP A 81 -1.09 3.21 1.77
CA TRP A 81 0.18 2.88 2.39
C TRP A 81 0.92 4.12 2.90
N ILE A 82 1.83 3.88 3.84
CA ILE A 82 2.76 4.86 4.37
C ILE A 82 4.14 4.22 4.55
N THR A 83 5.18 4.98 4.21
CA THR A 83 6.56 4.54 4.42
C THR A 83 7.16 5.20 5.66
N VAL A 84 7.86 4.39 6.44
CA VAL A 84 8.41 4.72 7.75
C VAL A 84 9.92 4.46 7.74
N PHE A 85 10.70 5.53 7.88
CA PHE A 85 12.17 5.48 7.82
C PHE A 85 12.84 5.38 9.21
N ALA A 86 12.08 5.60 10.28
CA ALA A 86 12.55 5.57 11.67
C ALA A 86 11.41 5.16 12.61
N GLN A 87 11.69 4.95 13.88
CA GLN A 87 10.65 4.65 14.87
C GLN A 87 9.65 5.82 14.94
N ARG A 88 8.39 5.53 14.60
CA ARG A 88 7.28 6.49 14.61
C ARG A 88 6.02 5.81 15.14
N HIS A 89 5.23 6.54 15.92
CA HIS A 89 3.86 6.15 16.25
C HIS A 89 2.93 6.53 15.08
N LEU A 90 2.14 5.57 14.60
CA LEU A 90 1.18 5.77 13.52
C LEU A 90 -0.23 5.72 14.10
N ASP A 91 -1.02 6.77 13.83
CA ASP A 91 -2.46 6.69 14.05
C ASP A 91 -3.10 6.08 12.81
N LEU A 92 -3.41 4.79 12.89
CA LEU A 92 -3.93 4.04 11.74
C LEU A 92 -5.31 4.52 11.29
N ALA A 93 -6.09 5.17 12.16
CA ALA A 93 -7.42 5.67 11.82
C ALA A 93 -7.34 6.99 11.02
N GLU A 94 -6.32 7.80 11.27
CA GLU A 94 -6.11 9.07 10.58
C GLU A 94 -5.20 8.95 9.35
N GLU A 95 -4.23 8.03 9.38
CA GLU A 95 -3.16 7.96 8.37
C GLU A 95 -3.40 6.94 7.25
N LEU A 96 -4.26 5.95 7.48
CA LEU A 96 -4.57 4.91 6.50
C LEU A 96 -6.08 4.67 6.38
N LEU A 97 -6.54 4.47 5.15
CA LEU A 97 -7.91 4.07 4.88
C LEU A 97 -8.21 2.70 5.52
N ASP A 98 -9.18 2.69 6.42
CA ASP A 98 -9.62 1.45 7.08
C ASP A 98 -10.49 0.58 6.17
N ARG A 99 -11.15 1.19 5.17
CA ARG A 99 -12.01 0.50 4.20
C ARG A 99 -11.41 0.52 2.80
N PRO A 100 -11.55 -0.57 2.04
CA PRO A 100 -11.07 -0.63 0.67
C PRO A 100 -11.91 0.30 -0.24
N PRO A 101 -11.31 0.89 -1.28
CA PRO A 101 -12.04 1.70 -2.24
C PRO A 101 -13.01 0.84 -3.08
N PRO A 102 -14.04 1.45 -3.70
CA PRO A 102 -14.89 0.77 -4.68
C PRO A 102 -14.05 0.09 -5.78
N GLY A 103 -14.50 -1.05 -6.30
CA GLY A 103 -13.76 -1.80 -7.32
C GLY A 103 -12.67 -2.74 -6.77
N PHE A 104 -12.24 -2.55 -5.52
CA PHE A 104 -11.15 -3.35 -4.95
C PHE A 104 -11.55 -4.81 -4.68
N ALA A 105 -12.83 -5.04 -4.34
CA ALA A 105 -13.36 -6.38 -4.15
C ALA A 105 -13.41 -7.15 -5.49
N GLU A 106 -13.81 -6.47 -6.56
CA GLU A 106 -13.86 -6.99 -7.92
C GLU A 106 -12.47 -7.32 -8.44
N LEU A 107 -11.50 -6.40 -8.27
CA LEU A 107 -10.10 -6.61 -8.60
C LEU A 107 -9.53 -7.83 -7.85
N ARG A 108 -9.82 -7.94 -6.55
CA ARG A 108 -9.41 -9.11 -5.75
C ARG A 108 -9.96 -10.39 -6.35
N CYS A 109 -11.26 -10.43 -6.63
CA CYS A 109 -11.89 -11.60 -7.23
C CYS A 109 -11.29 -11.95 -8.60
N GLU A 110 -10.95 -10.95 -9.41
CA GLU A 110 -10.30 -11.14 -10.71
C GLU A 110 -8.92 -11.79 -10.57
N ILE A 111 -8.07 -11.27 -9.67
CA ILE A 111 -6.72 -11.81 -9.45
C ILE A 111 -6.78 -13.22 -8.84
N MET A 112 -7.70 -13.46 -7.90
CA MET A 112 -7.80 -14.75 -7.22
C MET A 112 -8.24 -15.88 -8.14
N ARG A 113 -8.94 -15.60 -9.26
CA ARG A 113 -9.23 -16.62 -10.28
C ARG A 113 -7.97 -17.31 -10.79
N PHE A 114 -6.85 -16.59 -10.84
CA PHE A 114 -5.57 -17.14 -11.30
C PHE A 114 -4.82 -17.95 -10.23
N ALA A 115 -5.24 -17.84 -8.96
CA ALA A 115 -4.71 -18.62 -7.85
C ALA A 115 -5.38 -20.01 -7.75
N ASP A 116 -6.67 -20.10 -8.09
CA ASP A 116 -7.45 -21.35 -8.00
C ASP A 116 -7.05 -22.40 -9.06
N ASP A 117 -6.31 -22.01 -10.09
CA ASP A 117 -5.70 -22.92 -11.08
C ASP A 117 -4.39 -23.59 -10.56
N GLY A 118 -4.10 -23.49 -9.26
CA GLY A 118 -2.98 -24.13 -8.57
C GLY A 118 -3.46 -25.08 -7.47
N GLU A 119 -2.69 -26.16 -7.23
CA GLU A 119 -2.94 -27.26 -6.29
C GLU A 119 -3.84 -26.92 -5.06
N PRO A 120 -4.80 -27.79 -4.71
CA PRO A 120 -5.79 -27.56 -3.65
C PRO A 120 -5.16 -27.63 -2.26
N GLY A 121 -4.58 -26.52 -1.81
CA GLY A 121 -4.00 -26.40 -0.48
C GLY A 121 -3.79 -24.97 0.02
N GLN A 122 -4.07 -23.96 -0.80
CA GLN A 122 -3.75 -22.57 -0.47
C GLN A 122 -4.94 -21.84 0.14
N GLN A 123 -4.97 -21.91 1.48
CA GLN A 123 -5.42 -20.88 2.42
C GLN A 123 -6.67 -20.09 2.03
N LYS A 124 -7.81 -20.42 2.65
CA LYS A 124 -9.02 -19.59 2.70
C LYS A 124 -8.61 -18.16 3.04
N VAL A 125 -8.71 -17.27 2.05
CA VAL A 125 -8.42 -15.85 2.19
C VAL A 125 -9.52 -15.26 3.06
N GLU A 126 -9.21 -15.07 4.35
CA GLU A 126 -10.06 -14.32 5.27
C GLU A 126 -10.40 -12.96 4.65
N ASP A 127 -11.67 -12.63 4.79
CA ASP A 127 -12.36 -11.47 4.26
C ASP A 127 -11.85 -10.18 4.90
N LEU A 128 -10.61 -9.77 4.66
CA LEU A 128 -10.07 -8.57 5.28
C LEU A 128 -9.08 -7.86 4.36
N SER A 129 -9.40 -6.62 4.03
CA SER A 129 -8.47 -5.53 3.82
C SER A 129 -7.45 -5.52 4.98
N ALA A 130 -6.38 -6.28 4.83
CA ALA A 130 -5.45 -6.53 5.91
C ALA A 130 -4.39 -5.44 5.98
N LEU A 131 -3.95 -5.15 7.20
CA LEU A 131 -2.80 -4.32 7.48
C LEU A 131 -1.54 -5.18 7.37
N PHE A 132 -0.60 -4.76 6.55
CA PHE A 132 0.68 -5.42 6.35
C PHE A 132 1.82 -4.46 6.68
N VAL A 133 2.90 -5.01 7.25
CA VAL A 133 4.16 -4.31 7.40
C VAL A 133 5.18 -5.07 6.56
N ILE A 134 5.68 -4.41 5.52
CA ILE A 134 6.69 -4.97 4.63
C ILE A 134 8.02 -4.23 4.81
N VAL A 135 9.12 -4.97 4.66
CA VAL A 135 10.47 -4.41 4.75
C VAL A 135 11.20 -4.72 3.46
N THR A 136 11.55 -3.68 2.71
CA THR A 136 12.29 -3.77 1.44
C THR A 136 13.66 -3.12 1.60
N ASP A 137 14.61 -3.48 0.75
CA ASP A 137 15.81 -2.65 0.58
C ASP A 137 15.51 -1.51 -0.39
N ASP A 138 16.15 -0.35 -0.21
CA ASP A 138 16.09 0.79 -1.13
C ASP A 138 16.38 0.35 -2.57
N ALA A 139 15.34 0.09 -3.34
CA ALA A 139 15.33 0.42 -4.76
C ALA A 139 14.92 1.90 -4.81
N TYR A 140 15.88 2.76 -5.17
CA TYR A 140 15.81 4.21 -5.27
C TYR A 140 14.36 4.76 -5.34
N PHE A 141 13.81 5.17 -4.19
CA PHE A 141 12.49 5.78 -4.09
C PHE A 141 12.68 7.30 -4.24
N PRO A 142 12.09 7.99 -5.23
CA PRO A 142 12.27 9.41 -5.38
C PRO A 142 11.52 10.12 -4.27
N PHE A 143 12.27 10.78 -3.40
CA PHE A 143 11.76 11.74 -2.44
C PHE A 143 11.22 12.94 -3.20
N ALA A 144 9.96 12.90 -3.64
CA ALA A 144 9.34 14.10 -4.20
C ALA A 144 9.02 15.11 -3.08
N GLU A 145 8.65 14.65 -1.88
CA GLU A 145 8.40 15.56 -0.75
C GLU A 145 8.82 14.97 0.60
N PRO A 146 9.61 15.68 1.43
CA PRO A 146 9.71 15.34 2.84
C PRO A 146 8.32 15.51 3.48
N TYR A 147 7.82 14.49 4.15
CA TYR A 147 6.56 14.57 4.91
C TYR A 147 6.70 15.64 6.00
N LEU A 148 6.27 16.86 5.70
CA LEU A 148 6.13 17.93 6.67
C LEU A 148 4.88 17.61 7.50
N ARG A 149 5.10 17.28 8.78
CA ARG A 149 4.02 17.16 9.76
C ARG A 149 3.14 18.41 9.67
N LYS A 150 1.88 18.27 9.24
CA LYS A 150 0.88 19.31 9.44
C LYS A 150 0.69 19.44 10.95
N VAL A 151 1.34 20.44 11.54
CA VAL A 151 1.10 20.81 12.93
C VAL A 151 -0.32 21.38 12.95
N SER A 152 -1.31 20.56 13.32
CA SER A 152 -2.61 21.09 13.69
C SER A 152 -2.35 22.00 14.90
N HIS A 153 -2.64 23.29 14.72
CA HIS A 153 -2.68 24.25 15.80
C HIS A 153 -3.59 23.67 16.89
N TRP A 154 -2.98 23.21 17.99
CA TRP A 154 -3.67 23.19 19.26
C TRP A 154 -3.99 24.65 19.56
N THR A 155 -5.22 25.07 19.28
CA THR A 155 -5.77 26.29 19.86
C THR A 155 -5.81 26.06 21.36
N ASP A 156 -4.84 26.66 22.04
CA ASP A 156 -4.75 26.73 23.49
C ASP A 156 -6.04 27.38 24.01
N GLY A 157 -6.89 26.55 24.61
CA GLY A 157 -8.16 26.97 25.21
C GLY A 157 -7.93 27.65 26.56
N SER A 158 -7.17 28.75 26.56
CA SER A 158 -6.90 29.53 27.76
C SER A 158 -7.16 31.03 27.55
N GLU A 159 -8.35 31.39 27.09
CA GLU A 159 -8.88 32.75 27.25
C GLU A 159 -10.33 32.71 27.74
N GLU A 160 -10.55 32.32 28.99
CA GLU A 160 -11.75 32.70 29.73
C GLU A 160 -11.49 32.53 31.23
N LEU A 161 -11.06 33.61 31.90
CA LEU A 161 -11.30 33.88 33.35
C LEU A 161 -10.54 35.10 33.89
N LYS A 162 -10.60 36.30 33.29
CA LYS A 162 -10.28 37.56 34.00
C LYS A 162 -11.01 38.78 33.45
N ARG A 163 -12.34 38.85 33.60
CA ARG A 163 -13.05 40.14 33.73
C ARG A 163 -14.23 40.01 34.68
N GLY A 164 -13.96 40.29 35.93
CA GLY A 164 -14.97 40.43 36.97
C GLY A 164 -14.29 40.85 38.26
N HIS A 165 -14.02 42.15 38.40
CA HIS A 165 -13.94 42.93 39.65
C HIS A 165 -13.12 44.20 39.39
N SER A 166 -13.77 45.36 39.37
CA SER A 166 -13.40 46.52 40.18
C SER A 166 -14.48 47.59 40.04
N ASP A 167 -14.77 48.21 41.18
CA ASP A 167 -15.81 49.18 41.51
C ASP A 167 -15.96 50.39 40.58
#